data_AF-A0AAD2CYF5-F1
#
_entry.id   AF-A0AAD2CYF5-F1
#
_cell.length_a   1.000
_cell.length_b   1.000
_cell.length_c   1.000
_cell.angle_alpha   90.00
_cell.angle_beta   90.00
_cell.angle_gamma   90.00
#
_symmetry.space_group_name_H-M   'P 1'
#
loop_
_entity.id
_entity.type
_entity.pdbx_description
1 polymer ?
#
loop_
_entity_poly.entity_id
_entity_poly.type
_entity_poly.pdbx_seq_one_letter_code
_entity_poly.pdbx_strand_id
1 'polypeptide(L)'
;MGEGGLQIISKKQKLNSRSSTEAELIGVDDAATQILWTKLFVEAQGYPVEENTLYQDNKSSILLEKNGRDSAGKRSRALNIRYFFMTDQVKKGNV
;
A
#
# COMPACT_ATOMS: atom_id res chain seq x y z
N MET A 1 9.25 -20.56 18.52
CA MET A 1 9.11 -19.15 18.09
C MET A 1 7.64 -18.90 17.87
N GLY A 2 7.08 -17.78 18.37
CA GLY A 2 5.65 -17.50 18.23
C GLY A 2 5.27 -17.18 16.78
N GLU A 3 4.10 -17.63 16.34
CA GLU A 3 3.53 -17.38 15.01
C GLU A 3 2.96 -15.96 14.84
N GLY A 4 3.41 -15.01 15.67
CA GLY A 4 2.93 -13.64 15.67
C GLY A 4 3.52 -12.82 14.53
N GLY A 5 2.72 -11.91 13.95
CA GLY A 5 3.23 -10.93 12.99
C GLY A 5 4.16 -9.91 13.64
N LEU A 6 5.21 -9.49 12.92
CA LEU A 6 6.17 -8.47 13.37
C LEU A 6 5.48 -7.12 13.67
N GLN A 7 4.51 -6.76 12.83
CA GLN A 7 3.69 -5.57 12.97
C GLN A 7 2.24 -5.92 12.66
N ILE A 8 1.33 -5.49 13.54
CA ILE A 8 -0.11 -5.69 13.38
C ILE A 8 -0.77 -4.33 13.56
N ILE A 9 -1.62 -3.95 12.60
CA ILE A 9 -2.34 -2.69 12.61
C ILE A 9 -3.82 -2.99 12.41
N SER A 10 -4.66 -2.43 13.28
CA SER A 10 -6.09 -2.29 13.02
C SER A 10 -6.50 -0.87 13.38
N LYS A 11 -6.93 -0.10 12.38
CA LYS A 11 -7.26 1.32 12.53
C LYS A 11 -8.47 1.65 11.68
N LYS A 12 -9.35 2.51 12.22
CA LYS A 12 -10.44 3.09 11.44
C LYS A 12 -9.86 4.13 10.46
N GLN A 13 -10.27 4.06 9.21
CA GLN A 13 -9.92 5.06 8.21
C GLN A 13 -10.43 6.44 8.67
N LYS A 14 -9.56 7.45 8.64
CA LYS A 14 -9.92 8.82 9.06
C LYS A 14 -10.72 9.58 8.00
N LEU A 15 -10.57 9.18 6.74
CA LEU A 15 -11.25 9.77 5.60
C LEU A 15 -12.50 8.97 5.25
N ASN A 16 -13.55 9.65 4.80
CA ASN A 16 -14.74 9.00 4.26
C ASN A 16 -14.47 8.57 2.82
N SER A 17 -14.65 7.27 2.53
CA SER A 17 -14.61 6.75 1.16
C SER A 17 -16.01 6.79 0.53
N ARG A 18 -16.05 6.89 -0.81
CA ARG A 18 -17.31 6.85 -1.59
C ARG A 18 -17.47 5.52 -2.33
N SER A 19 -16.46 4.66 -2.30
CA SER A 19 -16.48 3.29 -2.84
C SER A 19 -15.57 2.37 -2.02
N SER A 20 -15.80 1.06 -2.15
CA SER A 20 -14.93 0.05 -1.52
C SER A 20 -13.50 0.11 -2.07
N THR A 21 -13.33 0.35 -3.37
CA THR A 21 -12.01 0.53 -4.00
C THR A 21 -11.25 1.71 -3.39
N GLU A 22 -11.94 2.83 -3.16
CA GLU A 22 -11.34 4.00 -2.50
C GLU A 22 -10.98 3.71 -1.04
N ALA A 23 -11.81 2.94 -0.32
CA ALA A 23 -11.54 2.55 1.06
C ALA A 23 -10.27 1.69 1.20
N GLU A 24 -10.10 0.70 0.31
CA GLU A 24 -8.93 -0.17 0.29
C GLU A 24 -7.65 0.63 0.03
N LEU A 25 -7.68 1.54 -0.94
CA LEU A 25 -6.50 2.35 -1.28
C LEU A 25 -6.10 3.31 -0.16
N ILE A 26 -7.07 3.83 0.60
CA ILE A 26 -6.81 4.61 1.82
C ILE A 26 -6.14 3.72 2.87
N GLY A 27 -6.62 2.48 3.04
CA GLY A 27 -6.05 1.51 3.98
C GLY A 27 -4.60 1.14 3.66
N VAL A 28 -4.31 0.89 2.38
CA VAL A 28 -2.95 0.61 1.90
C VAL A 28 -2.02 1.79 2.15
N ASP A 29 -2.43 3.01 1.78
CA ASP A 29 -1.65 4.23 2.02
C ASP A 29 -1.36 4.46 3.52
N ASP A 30 -2.35 4.23 4.38
CA ASP A 30 -2.18 4.33 5.83
C ASP A 30 -1.16 3.30 6.39
N ALA A 31 -0.99 2.14 5.73
CA ALA A 31 -0.04 1.09 6.10
C ALA A 31 1.33 1.21 5.39
N ALA A 32 1.39 1.90 4.24
CA ALA A 32 2.55 1.92 3.35
C ALA A 32 3.83 2.43 4.04
N THR A 33 3.69 3.42 4.92
CA THR A 33 4.84 3.94 5.70
C THR A 33 5.41 2.87 6.63
N GLN A 34 4.57 2.04 7.25
CA GLN A 34 5.03 0.97 8.12
C GLN A 34 5.67 -0.18 7.33
N ILE A 35 5.11 -0.53 6.17
CA ILE A 35 5.68 -1.52 5.26
C ILE A 35 7.09 -1.10 4.83
N LEU A 36 7.26 0.15 4.39
CA LEU A 36 8.55 0.66 3.93
C LEU A 36 9.56 0.76 5.09
N TRP A 37 9.12 1.25 6.26
CA TRP A 37 9.98 1.32 7.43
C TRP A 37 10.47 -0.06 7.85
N THR A 38 9.60 -1.06 7.84
CA THR A 38 9.95 -2.44 8.20
C THR A 38 10.96 -3.03 7.22
N LYS A 39 10.78 -2.83 5.92
CA LYS A 39 11.77 -3.25 4.91
C LYS A 39 13.14 -2.64 5.23
N LEU A 40 13.21 -1.31 5.37
CA LEU A 40 14.47 -0.60 5.64
C LEU A 40 15.10 -1.02 6.97
N PHE A 41 14.29 -1.28 8.00
CA PHE A 41 14.76 -1.70 9.31
C PHE A 41 15.39 -3.10 9.28
N VAL A 42 14.79 -4.04 8.55
CA VAL A 42 15.31 -5.40 8.37
C VAL A 42 16.60 -5.37 7.54
N GLU A 43 16.63 -4.59 6.45
CA GLU A 43 17.83 -4.38 5.63
C GLU A 43 18.98 -3.77 6.43
N ALA A 44 18.70 -2.77 7.28
CA ALA A 44 19.71 -2.14 8.13
C ALA A 44 20.33 -3.09 9.17
N GLN A 45 19.66 -4.19 9.51
CA GLN A 45 20.21 -5.25 10.37
C GLN A 45 21.08 -6.26 9.62
N GLY A 46 21.21 -6.11 8.29
CA GLY A 46 21.97 -7.03 7.44
C GLY A 46 21.16 -8.20 6.89
N TYR A 47 19.83 -8.17 7.02
CA TYR A 47 18.94 -9.16 6.42
C TYR A 47 18.38 -8.61 5.10
N PRO A 48 18.79 -9.12 3.94
CA PRO A 48 18.24 -8.68 2.66
C PRO A 48 16.77 -9.07 2.57
N VAL A 49 15.92 -8.13 2.16
CA VAL A 49 14.50 -8.37 1.88
C VAL A 49 14.35 -8.65 0.38
N GLU A 50 14.24 -9.93 0.02
CA GLU A 50 14.11 -10.34 -1.39
C GLU A 50 12.73 -10.00 -1.97
N GLU A 51 11.67 -10.13 -1.17
CA GLU A 51 10.30 -9.85 -1.56
C GLU A 51 9.58 -9.05 -0.47
N ASN A 52 8.82 -8.02 -0.88
CA ASN A 52 7.98 -7.22 0.01
C ASN A 52 6.54 -7.16 -0.51
N THR A 53 5.86 -8.31 -0.52
CA THR A 53 4.57 -8.47 -1.18
C THR A 53 3.41 -7.94 -0.35
N LEU A 54 2.63 -7.01 -0.93
CA LEU A 54 1.36 -6.54 -0.37
C LEU A 54 0.18 -7.36 -0.90
N TYR A 55 -0.55 -8.01 0.00
CA TYR A 55 -1.78 -8.74 -0.32
C TYR A 55 -3.03 -7.89 -0.09
N GLN A 56 -3.92 -7.88 -1.08
CA GLN A 56 -5.24 -7.21 -1.03
C GLN A 56 -6.30 -8.14 -1.62
N ASP A 57 -7.55 -7.98 -1.19
CA ASP A 57 -8.69 -8.72 -1.71
C ASP A 57 -9.33 -8.04 -2.94
N ASN A 58 -9.22 -6.71 -3.04
CA ASN A 58 -9.85 -5.92 -4.09
C ASN A 58 -8.98 -5.77 -5.35
N LYS A 59 -9.34 -6.54 -6.39
CA LYS A 59 -8.68 -6.49 -7.71
C LYS A 59 -8.64 -5.10 -8.34
N SER A 60 -9.66 -4.27 -8.13
CA SER A 60 -9.68 -2.92 -8.72
C SER A 60 -8.62 -2.03 -8.09
N SER A 61 -8.39 -2.15 -6.79
CA SER A 61 -7.35 -1.43 -6.06
C SER A 61 -5.96 -1.87 -6.51
N ILE A 62 -5.74 -3.18 -6.62
CA ILE A 62 -4.48 -3.75 -7.12
C ILE A 62 -4.13 -3.22 -8.52
N LEU A 63 -5.11 -3.17 -9.44
CA LEU A 63 -4.90 -2.65 -10.79
C LEU A 63 -4.57 -1.15 -10.79
N LEU A 64 -5.22 -0.37 -9.93
CA LEU A 64 -4.97 1.07 -9.79
C LEU A 64 -3.56 1.34 -9.27
N GLU A 65 -3.07 0.57 -8.30
CA GLU A 65 -1.72 0.74 -7.76
C GLU A 65 -0.64 0.35 -8.77
N LYS A 66 -0.85 -0.76 -9.50
CA LYS A 66 0.11 -1.23 -10.52
C LYS A 66 0.19 -0.32 -11.74
N ASN A 67 -0.96 0.09 -12.27
CA ASN A 67 -1.03 0.85 -13.52
C ASN A 67 -1.07 2.37 -13.30
N GLY A 68 -1.33 2.82 -12.07
CA GLY A 68 -1.41 4.24 -11.71
C GLY A 68 -2.46 4.99 -12.54
N ARG A 69 -2.03 6.07 -13.21
CA ARG A 69 -2.92 6.98 -13.94
C ARG A 69 -3.64 6.32 -15.11
N ASP A 70 -3.07 5.27 -15.68
CA ASP A 70 -3.64 4.59 -16.84
C ASP A 70 -4.91 3.81 -16.49
N SER A 71 -5.09 3.47 -15.20
CA SER A 71 -6.32 2.86 -14.67
C SER A 71 -7.25 3.88 -13.96
N ALA A 72 -6.87 5.17 -13.93
CA ALA A 72 -7.58 6.22 -13.20
C ALA A 72 -8.58 6.99 -14.11
N GLY A 73 -9.86 7.03 -13.72
CA GLY A 73 -10.91 7.78 -14.43
C GLY A 73 -11.05 9.26 -14.00
N LYS A 74 -12.00 10.01 -14.56
CA LYS A 74 -12.24 11.43 -14.20
C LYS A 74 -12.61 11.67 -12.72
N ARG A 75 -13.06 10.63 -12.00
CA ARG A 75 -13.55 10.72 -10.60
C ARG A 75 -12.46 10.50 -9.54
N SER A 76 -11.24 10.12 -9.91
CA SER A 76 -10.14 9.80 -8.98
C SER A 76 -9.22 10.97 -8.63
N ARG A 77 -9.55 12.20 -9.02
CA ARG A 77 -8.65 13.37 -8.85
C ARG A 77 -8.25 13.63 -7.39
N ALA A 78 -9.16 13.46 -6.42
CA ALA A 78 -8.87 13.63 -5.00
C ALA A 78 -8.00 12.49 -4.42
N LEU A 79 -7.98 11.35 -5.09
CA LEU A 79 -7.24 10.16 -4.68
C LEU A 79 -5.84 10.07 -5.31
N ASN A 80 -5.57 10.93 -6.30
CA ASN A 80 -4.32 10.96 -7.06
C ASN A 80 -3.06 10.92 -6.19
N ILE A 81 -2.99 11.67 -5.08
CA ILE A 81 -1.75 11.76 -4.29
C ILE A 81 -1.40 10.40 -3.65
N ARG A 82 -2.38 9.73 -3.03
CA ARG A 82 -2.19 8.41 -2.40
C ARG A 82 -1.90 7.33 -3.43
N TYR A 83 -2.60 7.38 -4.57
CA TYR A 83 -2.35 6.45 -5.69
C TYR A 83 -0.95 6.58 -6.24
N PHE A 84 -0.50 7.81 -6.52
CA PHE A 84 0.83 8.03 -7.09
C PHE A 84 1.94 7.63 -6.13
N PHE A 85 1.74 7.77 -4.82
CA PHE A 85 2.69 7.28 -3.85
C PHE A 85 2.86 5.76 -3.94
N MET A 86 1.76 4.99 -3.89
CA MET A 86 1.85 3.53 -3.97
C MET A 86 2.37 3.05 -5.32
N THR A 87 1.91 3.62 -6.43
CA THR A 87 2.45 3.30 -7.76
C THR A 87 3.95 3.59 -7.86
N ASP A 88 4.44 4.67 -7.25
CA ASP A 88 5.87 4.97 -7.21
C ASP A 88 6.65 3.93 -6.38
N GLN A 89 6.11 3.48 -5.24
CA GLN A 89 6.73 2.41 -4.45
C GLN A 89 6.80 1.08 -5.21
N VAL A 90 5.72 0.72 -5.93
CA VAL A 90 5.69 -0.48 -6.79
C VAL A 90 6.74 -0.36 -7.91
N LYS A 91 6.83 0.80 -8.58
CA LYS A 91 7.84 1.04 -9.62
C LYS A 91 9.27 0.98 -9.10
N LYS A 92 9.50 1.36 -7.84
CA LYS A 92 10.79 1.27 -7.17
C LYS A 92 11.13 -0.13 -6.66
N GLY A 93 10.22 -1.10 -6.76
CA GLY A 93 10.41 -2.45 -6.20
C GLY A 93 10.39 -2.45 -4.67
N ASN A 94 9.73 -1.47 -4.06
CA ASN A 94 9.56 -1.43 -2.62
C ASN A 94 8.36 -2.23 -2.14
N VAL A 95 7.37 -2.48 -2.99
CA VAL A 95 6.13 -3.23 -2.74
C VAL A 95 5.75 -4.02 -4.00
#